data_AF-A0A0C9U7L2-F1
#
_entry.id   AF-A0A0C9U7L2-F1
#
_cell.length_a   1.000
_cell.length_b   1.000
_cell.length_c   1.000
_cell.angle_alpha   90.00
_cell.angle_beta   90.00
_cell.angle_gamma   90.00
#
_symmetry.space_group_name_H-M   'P 1'
#
loop_
_entity.id
_entity.type
_entity.pdbx_description
1 polymer ?
#
loop_
_entity_poly.entity_id
_entity_poly.type
_entity_poly.pdbx_seq_one_letter_code
_entity_poly.pdbx_strand_id
1 'polypeptide(L)'
;MSSTTSSNPPIFPDGEKLDGTNFPMWGPRVRIAVNIKGGGGYLDGSIIQPSPTPTANTPEDSPARIMLPPEPTTWPSKLPSTDEWTTRDAWVMGLIIFNSINPIGIGINMSGSAAKAWKLITDLYEVKSDLAIVNAQ
;
A
#
# COMPACT_ATOMS: atom_id res chain seq x y z
N MET A 1 24.73 8.04 -10.76
CA MET A 1 24.67 6.60 -10.42
C MET A 1 23.24 6.30 -10.01
N SER A 2 22.41 5.78 -10.91
CA SER A 2 21.03 5.44 -10.60
C SER A 2 21.04 4.12 -9.83
N SER A 3 20.94 4.18 -8.51
CA SER A 3 20.71 2.98 -7.71
C SER A 3 19.33 2.45 -8.06
N THR A 4 19.29 1.31 -8.74
CA THR A 4 18.09 0.48 -8.88
C THR A 4 17.74 -0.04 -7.48
N THR A 5 17.09 0.81 -6.69
CA THR A 5 16.29 0.33 -5.56
C THR A 5 15.27 -0.64 -6.13
N SER A 6 15.20 -1.85 -5.58
CA SER A 6 14.21 -2.86 -5.97
C SER A 6 12.86 -2.20 -6.16
N SER A 7 12.36 -2.18 -7.40
CA SER A 7 11.03 -1.63 -7.71
C SER A 7 9.95 -2.50 -7.07
N ASN A 8 10.22 -3.79 -6.89
CA ASN A 8 9.27 -4.75 -6.34
C ASN A 8 9.23 -4.71 -4.81
N PRO A 9 8.07 -5.05 -4.20
CA PRO A 9 7.97 -5.24 -2.76
C PRO A 9 8.94 -6.33 -2.26
N PRO A 10 9.57 -6.15 -1.08
CA PRO A 10 10.36 -7.22 -0.47
C PRO A 10 9.49 -8.46 -0.19
N ILE A 11 10.10 -9.63 -0.35
CA ILE A 11 9.48 -10.93 -0.04
C ILE A 11 10.19 -11.50 1.19
N PHE A 12 9.40 -11.88 2.19
CA PHE A 12 9.85 -12.51 3.41
C PHE A 12 10.10 -14.00 3.17
N PRO A 13 11.03 -14.61 3.92
CA PRO A 13 11.19 -16.07 3.96
C PRO A 13 9.84 -16.77 4.18
N ASP A 14 9.66 -17.97 3.61
CA ASP A 14 8.37 -18.66 3.65
C ASP A 14 7.85 -18.89 5.07
N GLY A 15 8.72 -19.18 6.04
CA GLY A 15 8.37 -19.33 7.46
C GLY A 15 8.00 -18.02 8.18
N GLU A 16 8.14 -16.87 7.53
CA GLU A 16 7.81 -15.55 8.08
C GLU A 16 6.61 -14.89 7.39
N LYS A 17 6.00 -15.54 6.40
CA LYS A 17 4.78 -15.07 5.74
C LYS A 17 3.58 -15.19 6.68
N LEU A 18 2.59 -14.31 6.53
CA LEU A 18 1.39 -14.32 7.36
C LEU A 18 0.62 -15.63 7.15
N ASP A 19 0.44 -16.40 8.22
CA ASP A 19 -0.33 -17.65 8.24
C ASP A 19 -1.62 -17.56 9.08
N GLY A 20 -1.89 -16.38 9.63
CA GLY A 20 -3.02 -16.09 10.52
C GLY A 20 -2.72 -16.28 12.02
N THR A 21 -1.51 -16.71 12.38
CA THR A 21 -1.09 -16.88 13.78
C THR A 21 0.09 -15.98 14.17
N ASN A 22 0.90 -15.57 13.19
CA ASN A 22 2.14 -14.84 13.41
C ASN A 22 2.03 -13.31 13.18
N PHE A 23 0.83 -12.74 13.23
CA PHE A 23 0.61 -11.31 12.99
C PHE A 23 1.51 -10.37 13.83
N PRO A 24 1.75 -10.60 15.14
CA PRO A 24 2.61 -9.72 15.93
C PRO A 24 4.05 -9.62 15.41
N MET A 25 4.53 -10.63 14.68
CA MET A 25 5.85 -10.62 14.04
C MET A 25 5.80 -10.10 12.60
N TRP A 26 4.75 -10.46 11.86
CA TRP A 26 4.58 -10.09 10.45
C TRP A 26 4.17 -8.62 10.27
N GLY A 27 3.22 -8.13 11.07
CA GLY A 27 2.62 -6.80 10.94
C GLY A 27 3.63 -5.65 11.07
N PRO A 28 4.48 -5.63 12.11
CA PRO A 28 5.54 -4.63 12.22
C PRO A 28 6.52 -4.62 11.05
N ARG A 29 6.85 -5.80 10.48
CA ARG A 29 7.75 -5.91 9.32
C ARG A 29 7.15 -5.28 8.08
N VAL A 30 5.86 -5.51 7.82
CA VAL A 30 5.14 -4.85 6.73
C VAL A 30 5.13 -3.33 6.93
N ARG A 31 4.75 -2.84 8.12
CA ARG A 31 4.77 -1.40 8.44
C ARG A 31 6.14 -0.78 8.18
N ILE A 32 7.22 -1.43 8.63
CA ILE A 32 8.59 -0.96 8.40
C ILE A 32 8.93 -0.93 6.90
N ALA A 33 8.66 -2.01 6.16
CA ALA A 33 8.97 -2.10 4.74
C ALA A 33 8.25 -1.02 3.91
N VAL A 34 6.99 -0.72 4.24
CA VAL A 34 6.24 0.38 3.63
C VAL A 34 6.84 1.74 3.99
N ASN A 35 7.15 1.96 5.27
CA ASN A 35 7.64 3.24 5.77
C ASN A 35 9.05 3.59 5.24
N ILE A 36 9.92 2.60 5.03
CA ILE A 36 11.22 2.82 4.38
C ILE A 36 11.06 3.44 2.98
N LYS A 37 9.99 3.08 2.27
CA LYS A 37 9.67 3.65 0.95
C LYS A 37 8.92 4.98 1.05
N GLY A 38 8.45 5.39 2.22
CA GLY A 38 7.56 6.54 2.41
C GLY A 38 6.09 6.24 2.08
N GLY A 39 5.71 4.97 1.95
CA GLY A 39 4.37 4.55 1.54
C GLY A 39 3.36 4.43 2.68
N GLY A 40 3.69 4.86 3.91
CA GLY A 40 2.87 4.62 5.11
C GLY A 40 1.42 5.05 4.94
N GLY A 41 1.21 6.17 4.24
CA GLY A 41 -0.11 6.71 3.98
C GLY A 41 -1.03 5.87 3.08
N TYR A 42 -0.46 4.98 2.26
CA TYR A 42 -1.23 4.02 1.46
C TYR A 42 -1.65 2.79 2.30
N LEU A 43 -0.88 2.48 3.36
CA LEU A 43 -1.18 1.38 4.28
C LEU A 43 -2.23 1.77 5.31
N ASP A 44 -2.17 2.99 5.85
CA ASP A 44 -3.15 3.50 6.82
C ASP A 44 -4.36 4.21 6.18
N GLY A 45 -4.28 4.51 4.88
CA GLY A 45 -5.34 5.17 4.11
C GLY A 45 -5.39 6.69 4.25
N SER A 46 -4.37 7.32 4.84
CA SER A 46 -4.26 8.78 4.93
C SER A 46 -3.93 9.45 3.59
N ILE A 47 -3.35 8.74 2.63
CA ILE A 47 -3.19 9.20 1.25
C ILE A 47 -4.38 8.68 0.43
N ILE A 48 -5.35 9.56 0.22
CA ILE A 48 -6.60 9.25 -0.48
C ILE A 48 -6.37 9.31 -1.99
N GLN A 49 -7.04 8.42 -2.74
CA GLN A 49 -7.03 8.46 -4.20
C GLN A 49 -7.53 9.83 -4.68
N PRO A 50 -6.75 10.56 -5.50
CA PRO A 50 -7.21 11.81 -6.09
C PRO A 50 -8.47 11.58 -6.92
N SER A 51 -9.48 12.43 -6.74
CA SER A 51 -10.61 12.46 -7.65
C SER A 51 -10.15 12.88 -9.04
N PRO A 52 -10.62 12.25 -10.12
CA PRO A 52 -10.29 12.70 -11.46
C PRO A 52 -10.76 14.15 -11.63
N THR A 53 -9.83 15.06 -11.90
CA THR A 53 -10.17 16.45 -12.21
C THR A 53 -11.01 16.43 -13.50
N PRO A 54 -12.20 17.05 -13.54
CA PRO A 54 -12.95 17.15 -14.79
C PRO A 54 -12.10 17.90 -15.81
N THR A 55 -11.92 17.31 -17.00
CA THR A 55 -11.28 17.96 -18.14
C THR A 55 -12.04 19.25 -18.43
N ALA A 56 -11.45 20.40 -18.11
CA ALA A 56 -12.02 21.68 -18.46
C ALA A 56 -11.96 21.82 -19.99
N ASN A 57 -13.08 21.62 -20.67
CA ASN A 57 -13.29 22.01 -22.06
C ASN A 57 -13.21 23.54 -22.13
N THR A 58 -12.00 24.08 -22.20
CA THR A 58 -11.77 25.50 -22.41
C THR A 58 -11.76 25.72 -23.92
N PRO A 59 -12.53 26.68 -24.48
CA PRO A 59 -12.50 26.97 -25.91
C PRO A 59 -11.08 27.36 -26.33
N GLU A 60 -10.52 26.65 -27.31
CA GLU A 60 -9.19 26.90 -27.87
C GLU A 60 -9.17 28.20 -28.67
N ASP A 61 -8.53 29.24 -28.13
CA ASP A 61 -8.09 30.40 -28.92
C ASP A 61 -6.70 30.88 -28.45
N SER A 62 -5.81 29.93 -28.15
CA SER A 62 -4.40 30.21 -27.84
C SER A 62 -3.50 29.19 -28.53
N PRO A 63 -2.32 29.61 -29.03
CA PRO A 63 -1.40 28.72 -29.71
C PRO A 63 -1.04 27.56 -28.78
N ALA A 64 -1.20 26.34 -29.27
CA ALA A 64 -1.00 25.09 -28.53
C ALA A 64 0.38 25.06 -27.87
N ARG A 65 0.43 25.40 -26.58
CA ARG A 65 1.62 25.20 -25.76
C ARG A 65 1.66 23.71 -25.45
N ILE A 66 2.62 22.99 -26.02
CA ILE A 66 2.88 21.59 -25.65
C ILE A 66 3.18 21.57 -24.15
N MET A 67 2.20 21.17 -23.34
CA MET A 67 2.42 20.98 -21.91
C MET A 67 3.15 19.65 -21.75
N LEU A 68 4.39 19.70 -21.25
CA LEU A 68 5.05 18.47 -20.82
C LEU A 68 4.23 17.83 -19.69
N PRO A 69 4.19 16.49 -19.61
CA PRO A 69 3.60 15.80 -18.47
C PRO A 69 4.21 16.32 -17.16
N PRO A 70 3.42 16.44 -16.08
CA PRO A 70 3.96 16.78 -14.78
C PRO A 70 5.04 15.77 -14.38
N GLU A 71 6.11 16.25 -13.75
CA GLU A 71 7.16 15.38 -13.24
C GLU A 71 6.59 14.45 -12.16
N PRO A 72 6.94 13.15 -12.15
CA PRO A 72 6.49 12.23 -11.11
C PRO A 72 6.93 12.73 -9.74
N THR A 73 6.00 12.70 -8.80
CA THR A 73 6.25 13.01 -7.40
C THR A 73 7.11 11.93 -6.75
N THR A 74 7.74 12.25 -5.63
CA THR A 74 8.42 11.25 -4.82
C THR A 74 7.40 10.42 -4.01
N TRP A 75 7.80 9.21 -3.60
CA TRP A 75 6.95 8.32 -2.81
C TRP A 75 6.33 8.94 -1.55
N PRO A 76 7.07 9.73 -0.74
CA PRO A 76 6.51 10.40 0.43
C PRO A 76 5.50 11.51 0.12
N SER A 77 5.27 11.86 -1.15
CA SER A 77 4.27 12.84 -1.53
C SER A 77 2.89 12.42 -1.05
N LYS A 78 2.19 13.37 -0.40
CA LYS A 78 0.81 13.21 0.05
C LYS A 78 -0.23 13.57 -1.02
N LEU A 79 0.23 14.11 -2.15
CA LEU A 79 -0.59 14.56 -3.26
C LEU A 79 -0.10 13.90 -4.56
N PRO A 80 -0.17 12.57 -4.67
CA PRO A 80 0.12 11.89 -5.93
C PRO A 80 -0.92 12.26 -6.99
N SER A 81 -0.57 12.09 -8.27
CA SER A 81 -1.57 11.94 -9.34
C SER A 81 -2.34 10.62 -9.20
N THR A 82 -3.45 10.46 -9.93
CA THR A 82 -4.24 9.22 -9.90
C THR A 82 -3.41 7.99 -10.28
N ASP A 83 -2.60 8.08 -11.33
CA ASP A 83 -1.77 6.96 -11.80
C ASP A 83 -0.67 6.59 -10.81
N GLU A 84 -0.05 7.60 -10.19
CA GLU A 84 0.92 7.38 -9.12
C GLU A 84 0.28 6.74 -7.90
N TRP A 85 -0.91 7.20 -7.51
CA TRP A 85 -1.65 6.63 -6.40
C TRP A 85 -1.94 5.15 -6.66
N THR A 86 -2.46 4.80 -7.84
CA THR A 86 -2.77 3.41 -8.21
C THR A 86 -1.53 2.54 -8.19
N THR A 87 -0.40 3.02 -8.74
CA THR A 87 0.85 2.24 -8.76
C THR A 87 1.41 2.01 -7.35
N ARG A 88 1.33 3.02 -6.49
CA ARG A 88 1.86 2.95 -5.11
C ARG A 88 0.96 2.12 -4.20
N ASP A 89 -0.35 2.24 -4.33
CA ASP A 89 -1.32 1.38 -3.64
C ASP A 89 -1.14 -0.08 -4.05
N ALA A 90 -0.99 -0.36 -5.35
CA ALA A 90 -0.74 -1.71 -5.86
C ALA A 90 0.57 -2.31 -5.33
N TRP A 91 1.62 -1.49 -5.14
CA TRP A 91 2.87 -1.94 -4.54
C TRP A 91 2.69 -2.34 -3.07
N VAL A 92 1.95 -1.54 -2.28
CA VAL A 92 1.66 -1.88 -0.88
C VAL A 92 0.74 -3.10 -0.80
N MET A 93 -0.25 -3.22 -1.69
CA MET A 93 -1.08 -4.42 -1.81
C MET A 93 -0.23 -5.65 -2.15
N GLY A 94 0.71 -5.53 -3.09
CA GLY A 94 1.67 -6.58 -3.44
C GLY A 94 2.52 -7.01 -2.23
N LEU A 95 2.99 -6.05 -1.43
CA LEU A 95 3.70 -6.36 -0.18
C LEU A 95 2.86 -7.20 0.77
N ILE A 96 1.57 -6.89 0.93
CA ILE A 96 0.66 -7.66 1.78
C ILE A 96 0.46 -9.08 1.20
N ILE A 97 0.10 -9.16 -0.08
CA ILE A 97 -0.29 -10.42 -0.73
C ILE A 97 0.90 -11.38 -0.86
N PHE A 98 2.05 -10.91 -1.34
CA PHE A 98 3.23 -11.77 -1.56
C PHE A 98 3.83 -12.30 -0.26
N ASN A 99 3.55 -11.62 0.86
CA ASN A 99 3.99 -12.01 2.19
C ASN A 99 2.90 -12.70 3.00
N SER A 100 1.88 -13.26 2.35
CA SER A 100 0.80 -14.00 2.99
C SER A 100 0.66 -15.40 2.41
N ILE A 101 0.45 -16.40 3.27
CA ILE A 101 0.12 -17.76 2.86
C ILE A 101 -1.38 -17.85 2.66
N ASN A 102 -1.81 -18.30 1.47
CA ASN A 102 -3.23 -18.43 1.12
C ASN A 102 -4.04 -17.16 1.45
N PRO A 103 -3.72 -16.00 0.83
CA PRO A 103 -4.28 -14.69 1.21
C PRO A 103 -5.82 -14.69 1.24
N ILE A 104 -6.47 -15.38 0.29
CA ILE A 104 -7.94 -15.53 0.28
C ILE A 104 -8.42 -16.33 1.50
N GLY A 105 -7.79 -17.48 1.79
CA GLY A 105 -8.19 -18.36 2.88
C GLY A 105 -7.99 -17.76 4.27
N ILE A 106 -7.08 -16.79 4.40
CA ILE A 106 -6.88 -16.01 5.64
C ILE A 106 -7.64 -14.67 5.64
N GLY A 107 -8.59 -14.49 4.72
CA GLY A 107 -9.53 -13.35 4.74
C GLY A 107 -9.01 -12.04 4.17
N ILE A 108 -7.92 -12.04 3.41
CA ILE A 108 -7.42 -10.83 2.73
C ILE A 108 -8.29 -10.53 1.50
N ASN A 109 -8.86 -9.33 1.48
CA ASN A 109 -9.57 -8.82 0.31
C ASN A 109 -8.59 -8.22 -0.72
N MET A 110 -8.51 -8.84 -1.91
CA MET A 110 -7.60 -8.41 -2.98
C MET A 110 -8.24 -7.43 -3.99
N SER A 111 -9.54 -7.13 -3.89
CA SER A 111 -10.27 -6.29 -4.86
C SER A 111 -10.45 -4.83 -4.41
N GLY A 112 -9.65 -4.37 -3.45
CA GLY A 112 -9.73 -3.03 -2.86
C GLY A 112 -8.37 -2.35 -2.76
N SER A 113 -8.30 -1.26 -1.98
CA SER A 113 -7.03 -0.59 -1.69
C SER A 113 -6.20 -1.38 -0.68
N ALA A 114 -4.90 -1.14 -0.66
CA ALA A 114 -4.01 -1.73 0.33
C ALA A 114 -4.45 -1.37 1.76
N ALA A 115 -4.93 -0.14 1.98
CA ALA A 115 -5.48 0.28 3.27
C ALA A 115 -6.68 -0.56 3.73
N LYS A 116 -7.58 -0.94 2.81
CA LYS A 116 -8.73 -1.79 3.13
C LYS A 116 -8.27 -3.20 3.51
N ALA A 117 -7.33 -3.77 2.75
CA ALA A 117 -6.74 -5.06 3.08
C ALA A 117 -6.04 -5.04 4.44
N TRP A 118 -5.21 -4.01 4.68
CA TRP A 118 -4.50 -3.82 5.94
C TRP A 118 -5.45 -3.75 7.13
N LYS A 119 -6.51 -2.93 7.03
CA LYS A 119 -7.53 -2.81 8.08
C LYS A 119 -8.20 -4.15 8.40
N LEU A 120 -8.57 -4.92 7.38
CA LEU A 120 -9.18 -6.24 7.60
C LEU A 120 -8.22 -7.18 8.33
N ILE A 121 -6.94 -7.19 7.97
CA ILE A 121 -5.93 -8.02 8.64
C ILE A 121 -5.74 -7.59 10.10
N THR A 122 -5.64 -6.29 10.38
CA THR A 122 -5.51 -5.79 11.76
C THR A 122 -6.74 -6.17 12.59
N ASP A 123 -7.95 -5.97 12.05
CA ASP A 123 -9.19 -6.31 12.75
C ASP A 123 -9.30 -7.81 13.03
N LEU A 124 -8.79 -8.66 12.12
CA LEU A 124 -8.83 -10.12 12.27
C LEU A 124 -7.76 -10.70 13.20
N TYR A 125 -6.54 -10.15 13.18
CA TYR A 125 -5.37 -10.81 13.75
C TYR A 125 -4.66 -10.04 14.86
N GLU A 126 -4.70 -8.70 14.85
CA GLU A 126 -4.15 -7.89 15.94
C GLU A 126 -4.99 -8.12 17.20
N VAL A 127 -6.32 -7.98 17.09
CA VAL A 127 -7.27 -8.18 18.19
C VAL A 127 -7.23 -9.60 18.76
N LYS A 128 -7.10 -10.63 17.91
CA LYS A 128 -6.98 -12.02 18.37
C LYS A 128 -5.69 -12.27 19.12
N SER A 129 -4.59 -11.65 18.67
CA SER A 129 -3.29 -11.79 19.33
C SER A 129 -3.31 -11.15 20.71
N ASP A 130 -3.92 -9.98 20.86
CA ASP A 130 -4.04 -9.29 22.15
C ASP A 130 -4.84 -10.14 23.16
N LEU A 131 -5.96 -10.74 22.74
CA LEU A 131 -6.74 -11.64 23.58
C LEU A 131 -5.98 -12.92 23.96
N ALA A 132 -5.19 -13.47 23.05
CA ALA A 132 -4.37 -14.65 23.32
C ALA A 132 -3.28 -14.37 24.35
N ILE A 133 -2.67 -13.17 24.31
CA ILE A 133 -1.65 -12.75 25.26
C ILE A 133 -2.25 -12.56 26.66
N VAL A 134 -3.42 -11.93 26.76
CA VAL A 134 -4.08 -11.66 28.06
C VAL A 134 -4.51 -12.95 28.78
N ASN A 135 -4.94 -13.98 28.04
CA ASN A 135 -5.40 -15.24 28.63
C ASN A 135 -4.29 -16.25 28.96
N ALA A 136 -3.03 -15.93 28.62
CA ALA A 136 -1.88 -16.80 28.89
C ALA A 136 -1.14 -16.46 30.20
N GLN A 137 -1.67 -15.53 31.00
CA GLN A 137 -1.19 -15.16 32.35
C GLN A 137 -2.07 -15.78 33.44
#